data_AF-A0A1G7NVF3-F1
#
_entry.id   AF-A0A1G7NVF3-F1
#
_cell.length_a   1.000
_cell.length_b   1.000
_cell.length_c   1.000
_cell.angle_alpha   90.00
_cell.angle_beta   90.00
_cell.angle_gamma   90.00
#
_symmetry.space_group_name_H-M   'P 1'
#
loop_
_entity.id
_entity.type
_entity.pdbx_description
1 polymer ?
#
loop_
_entity_poly.entity_id
_entity_poly.type
_entity_poly.pdbx_seq_one_letter_code
_entity_poly.pdbx_strand_id
1 'polypeptide(L)'
;MLANTDTRYGLIARLFHWVIALLILTDLALGLIGENIPRTADTAETLKTLYSVHKTIGVSVLFLAILRILWAVIQPRPVPVHPARRAETLLAEVIHWALYGAIIVMPLSGWVIHSSEIGFAPILWPFGQNLPFVVKSEALAHTAGAVHGLSALVIYLTVGLHIAGALKHAVIERDGVLARMLRGRDAGTPGERATTSHAVPPLVALVLWAGVIGFAVFGPKPPMPEAEAAQMPASAPVETAAVPTSDLPIWTVQDGSLGIAVMQMGAGVEGRFATWSAAIAYDPDAGTGEVSVTIDTTSLTLGSVTAQAQGPEFFNTATYASATFAGPITRTGAGPDHQVAGTLTLVGQTVPVALDFTLDLAGDTATMTGQTTLDRRDFGMGAGYADESTVGYTVTVDVSLTATRAP
;
A
#
# COMPACT_ATOMS: atom_id res chain seq x y z
N MET A 1 -33.38 13.74 -26.10
CA MET A 1 -33.43 14.58 -24.89
C MET A 1 -32.16 14.38 -24.08
N LEU A 2 -31.52 15.46 -23.67
CA LEU A 2 -30.27 15.45 -22.91
C LEU A 2 -30.52 15.21 -21.41
N ALA A 3 -31.49 15.92 -20.85
CA ALA A 3 -31.93 15.85 -19.45
C ALA A 3 -32.97 14.75 -19.19
N ASN A 4 -33.13 14.39 -17.92
CA ASN A 4 -34.18 13.50 -17.43
C ASN A 4 -35.55 14.20 -17.49
N THR A 5 -36.61 13.40 -17.52
CA THR A 5 -37.98 13.80 -17.22
C THR A 5 -38.51 12.96 -16.06
N ASP A 6 -39.73 13.22 -15.60
CA ASP A 6 -40.39 12.42 -14.56
C ASP A 6 -40.57 10.94 -14.94
N THR A 7 -40.49 10.59 -16.22
CA THR A 7 -40.69 9.21 -16.71
C THR A 7 -39.47 8.62 -17.42
N ARG A 8 -38.43 9.43 -17.69
CA ARG A 8 -37.36 9.05 -18.63
C ARG A 8 -35.98 9.50 -18.18
N TYR A 9 -35.00 8.62 -18.32
CA TYR A 9 -33.59 9.02 -18.24
C TYR A 9 -33.13 9.72 -19.52
N GLY A 10 -32.49 10.88 -19.35
CA GLY A 10 -31.85 11.65 -20.42
C GLY A 10 -30.64 10.93 -21.00
N LEU A 11 -30.12 11.44 -22.13
CA LEU A 11 -28.88 10.91 -22.72
C LEU A 11 -27.69 11.03 -21.77
N ILE A 12 -27.52 12.16 -21.08
CA ILE A 12 -26.34 12.42 -20.23
C ILE A 12 -26.28 11.44 -19.06
N ALA A 13 -27.42 11.20 -18.37
CA ALA A 13 -27.49 10.24 -17.28
C ALA A 13 -27.16 8.80 -17.74
N ARG A 14 -27.62 8.43 -18.94
CA ARG A 14 -27.33 7.12 -19.53
C ARG A 14 -25.86 6.98 -19.93
N LEU A 15 -25.26 8.02 -20.52
CA LEU A 15 -23.84 8.02 -20.85
C LEU A 15 -22.98 7.87 -19.59
N PHE A 16 -23.24 8.66 -18.54
CA PHE A 16 -22.53 8.49 -17.27
C PHE A 16 -22.66 7.09 -16.71
N HIS A 17 -23.86 6.51 -16.71
CA HIS A 17 -24.04 5.14 -16.25
C HIS A 17 -23.20 4.16 -17.06
N TRP A 18 -23.31 4.13 -18.39
CA TRP A 18 -22.68 3.09 -19.20
C TRP A 18 -21.16 3.23 -19.28
N VAL A 19 -20.64 4.47 -19.33
CA VAL A 19 -19.19 4.70 -19.26
C VAL A 19 -18.64 4.25 -17.92
N ILE A 20 -19.25 4.67 -16.80
CA ILE A 20 -18.79 4.25 -15.47
C ILE A 20 -18.93 2.74 -15.29
N ALA A 21 -20.02 2.13 -15.76
CA ALA A 21 -20.19 0.69 -15.68
C ALA A 21 -19.10 -0.07 -16.46
N LEU A 22 -18.78 0.35 -17.69
CA LEU A 22 -17.70 -0.26 -18.47
C LEU A 22 -16.35 -0.12 -17.77
N LEU A 23 -16.05 1.06 -17.24
CA LEU A 23 -14.80 1.32 -16.53
C LEU A 23 -14.70 0.48 -15.25
N ILE A 24 -15.75 0.42 -14.43
CA ILE A 24 -15.78 -0.42 -13.22
C ILE A 24 -15.58 -1.89 -13.56
N LEU A 25 -16.28 -2.44 -14.57
CA LEU A 25 -16.11 -3.85 -14.93
C LEU A 25 -14.69 -4.14 -15.43
N THR A 26 -14.09 -3.21 -16.17
CA THR A 26 -12.69 -3.30 -16.60
C THR A 26 -11.76 -3.27 -15.39
N ASP A 27 -12.00 -2.36 -14.45
CA ASP A 27 -11.14 -2.16 -13.29
C ASP A 27 -11.21 -3.33 -12.31
N LEU A 28 -12.39 -3.92 -12.12
CA LEU A 28 -12.58 -5.15 -11.34
C LEU A 28 -11.83 -6.33 -11.96
N ALA A 29 -11.82 -6.44 -13.29
CA ALA A 29 -11.08 -7.49 -13.99
C ALA A 29 -9.56 -7.27 -13.83
N LEU A 30 -9.07 -6.03 -14.01
CA LEU A 30 -7.66 -5.71 -13.80
C LEU A 30 -7.22 -5.97 -12.36
N GLY A 31 -8.02 -5.58 -11.37
CA GLY A 31 -7.75 -5.86 -9.95
C GLY A 31 -7.60 -7.36 -9.68
N LEU A 32 -8.55 -8.18 -10.14
CA LEU A 32 -8.49 -9.64 -10.01
C LEU A 32 -7.28 -10.25 -10.72
N ILE A 33 -6.97 -9.79 -11.94
CA ILE A 33 -5.81 -10.29 -12.68
C ILE A 33 -4.52 -9.93 -11.94
N GLY A 34 -4.37 -8.68 -11.50
CA GLY A 34 -3.19 -8.20 -10.79
C GLY A 34 -2.95 -8.92 -9.46
N GLU A 35 -4.02 -9.24 -8.72
CA GLU A 35 -3.94 -10.01 -7.47
C GLU A 35 -3.41 -11.43 -7.69
N ASN A 36 -3.72 -12.06 -8.82
CA ASN A 36 -3.40 -13.46 -9.10
C ASN A 36 -2.11 -13.65 -9.92
N ILE A 37 -1.47 -12.58 -10.42
CA ILE A 37 -0.18 -12.67 -11.10
C ILE A 37 0.93 -12.83 -10.04
N PRO A 38 1.78 -13.87 -10.13
CA PRO A 38 2.95 -14.01 -9.25
C PRO A 38 3.86 -12.78 -9.35
N ARG A 39 4.41 -12.32 -8.24
CA ARG A 39 5.37 -11.20 -8.22
C ARG A 39 6.79 -11.71 -8.46
N THR A 40 7.15 -11.85 -9.72
CA THR A 40 8.47 -12.32 -10.18
C THR A 40 9.14 -11.27 -11.06
N ALA A 41 10.41 -11.50 -11.40
CA ALA A 41 11.15 -10.68 -12.35
C ALA A 41 10.43 -10.56 -13.70
N ASP A 42 10.06 -11.70 -14.29
CA ASP A 42 9.42 -11.78 -15.61
C ASP A 42 8.05 -11.07 -15.68
N THR A 43 7.39 -10.89 -14.53
CA THR A 43 6.06 -10.30 -14.43
C THR A 43 6.08 -8.86 -13.95
N ALA A 44 7.23 -8.33 -13.52
CA ALA A 44 7.35 -7.02 -12.88
C ALA A 44 6.86 -5.88 -13.78
N GLU A 45 7.28 -5.85 -15.05
CA GLU A 45 6.85 -4.83 -16.01
C GLU A 45 5.35 -4.92 -16.31
N THR A 46 4.83 -6.14 -16.43
CA THR A 46 3.40 -6.38 -16.65
C THR A 46 2.58 -5.89 -15.47
N LEU A 47 2.99 -6.21 -14.24
CA LEU A 47 2.34 -5.74 -13.01
C LEU A 47 2.39 -4.22 -12.89
N LYS A 48 3.54 -3.60 -13.18
CA LYS A 48 3.69 -2.15 -13.19
C LYS A 48 2.69 -1.49 -14.13
N THR A 49 2.62 -1.96 -15.38
CA THR A 49 1.67 -1.46 -16.38
C THR A 49 0.22 -1.69 -15.97
N LEU A 50 -0.10 -2.90 -15.49
CA LEU A 50 -1.44 -3.26 -15.05
C LEU A 50 -1.93 -2.33 -13.93
N TYR A 51 -1.12 -2.11 -12.89
CA TYR A 51 -1.50 -1.24 -11.78
C TYR A 51 -1.53 0.23 -12.19
N SER A 52 -0.66 0.68 -13.09
CA SER A 52 -0.76 2.02 -13.67
C SER A 52 -2.08 2.23 -14.40
N VAL A 53 -2.51 1.28 -15.22
CA VAL A 53 -3.80 1.34 -15.93
C VAL A 53 -4.97 1.26 -14.93
N HIS A 54 -4.94 0.33 -13.99
CA HIS A 54 -5.95 0.17 -12.94
C HIS A 54 -6.18 1.47 -12.15
N LYS A 55 -5.11 2.07 -11.63
CA LYS A 55 -5.20 3.35 -10.90
C LYS A 55 -5.75 4.47 -11.77
N THR A 56 -5.33 4.55 -13.03
CA THR A 56 -5.80 5.57 -13.98
C THR A 56 -7.30 5.43 -14.26
N ILE A 57 -7.79 4.20 -14.44
CA ILE A 57 -9.21 3.92 -14.60
C ILE A 57 -9.98 4.24 -13.32
N GLY A 58 -9.52 3.78 -12.16
CA GLY A 58 -10.16 4.05 -10.87
C GLY A 58 -10.30 5.54 -10.57
N VAL A 59 -9.23 6.32 -10.76
CA VAL A 59 -9.27 7.79 -10.61
C VAL A 59 -10.21 8.42 -11.63
N SER A 60 -10.21 7.96 -12.88
CA SER A 60 -11.18 8.44 -13.90
C SER A 60 -12.62 8.18 -13.48
N VAL A 61 -12.91 7.01 -12.90
CA VAL A 61 -14.22 6.67 -12.34
C VAL A 61 -14.61 7.63 -11.22
N LEU A 62 -13.69 8.00 -10.31
CA LEU A 62 -13.96 8.96 -9.24
C LEU A 62 -14.41 10.32 -9.78
N PHE A 63 -13.71 10.89 -10.77
CA PHE A 63 -14.10 12.16 -11.37
C PHE A 63 -15.44 12.07 -12.12
N LEU A 64 -15.65 11.01 -12.90
CA LEU A 64 -16.93 10.76 -13.57
C LEU A 64 -18.06 10.54 -12.56
N ALA A 65 -17.79 9.92 -11.41
CA ALA A 65 -18.74 9.72 -10.33
C ALA A 65 -19.17 11.06 -9.72
N ILE A 66 -18.22 11.95 -9.43
CA ILE A 66 -18.53 13.31 -8.95
C ILE A 66 -19.44 14.03 -9.96
N LEU A 67 -19.07 14.03 -11.25
CA LEU A 67 -19.88 14.66 -12.29
C LEU A 67 -21.27 14.02 -12.41
N ARG A 68 -21.36 12.69 -12.32
CA ARG A 68 -22.63 11.95 -12.32
C ARG A 68 -23.50 12.30 -11.12
N ILE A 69 -22.93 12.44 -9.92
CA ILE A 69 -23.66 12.81 -8.70
C ILE A 69 -24.18 14.24 -8.80
N LEU A 70 -23.32 15.19 -9.18
CA LEU A 70 -23.71 16.59 -9.39
C LEU A 70 -24.83 16.69 -10.43
N TRP A 71 -24.71 15.96 -11.54
CA TRP A 71 -25.78 15.86 -12.54
C TRP A 71 -27.05 15.25 -11.94
N ALA A 72 -26.97 14.14 -11.23
CA ALA A 72 -28.15 13.47 -10.67
C ALA A 72 -28.90 14.31 -9.63
N VAL A 73 -28.21 15.18 -8.87
CA VAL A 73 -28.84 16.07 -7.87
C VAL A 73 -29.72 17.14 -8.51
N ILE A 74 -29.35 17.64 -9.69
CA ILE A 74 -30.09 18.70 -10.39
C ILE A 74 -31.15 18.17 -11.38
N GLN A 75 -31.29 16.85 -11.50
CA GLN A 75 -32.20 16.23 -12.47
C GLN A 75 -33.43 15.64 -11.79
N PRO A 76 -34.61 15.68 -12.45
CA PRO A 76 -35.76 14.93 -11.98
C PRO A 76 -35.40 13.44 -11.95
N ARG A 77 -35.91 12.73 -10.92
CA ARG A 77 -35.75 11.29 -10.79
C ARG A 77 -36.92 10.59 -11.48
N PRO A 78 -36.67 9.82 -12.55
CA PRO A 78 -37.74 9.10 -13.23
C PRO A 78 -38.47 8.14 -12.28
N VAL A 79 -39.80 8.10 -12.34
CA VAL A 79 -40.64 7.26 -11.47
C VAL A 79 -40.30 5.76 -11.61
N PRO A 80 -40.46 4.95 -10.55
CA PRO A 80 -40.27 3.51 -10.64
C PRO A 80 -41.25 2.84 -11.61
N VAL A 81 -40.87 1.71 -12.22
CA VAL A 81 -41.77 0.93 -13.11
C VAL A 81 -42.88 0.25 -12.31
N HIS A 82 -42.55 -0.27 -11.12
CA HIS A 82 -43.47 -1.04 -10.26
C HIS A 82 -43.49 -0.50 -8.83
N PRO A 83 -44.01 0.73 -8.58
CA PRO A 83 -44.00 1.34 -7.25
C PRO A 83 -44.77 0.53 -6.19
N ALA A 84 -45.71 -0.33 -6.62
CA ALA A 84 -46.44 -1.24 -5.74
C ALA A 84 -45.57 -2.39 -5.17
N ARG A 85 -44.46 -2.76 -5.82
CA ARG A 85 -43.55 -3.84 -5.37
C ARG A 85 -42.54 -3.30 -4.37
N ARG A 86 -43.02 -3.00 -3.16
CA ARG A 86 -42.27 -2.26 -2.12
C ARG A 86 -40.92 -2.88 -1.77
N ALA A 87 -40.85 -4.20 -1.58
CA ALA A 87 -39.60 -4.88 -1.21
C ALA A 87 -38.56 -4.83 -2.34
N GLU A 88 -38.98 -5.10 -3.58
CA GLU A 88 -38.11 -5.03 -4.76
C GLU A 88 -37.62 -3.59 -5.01
N THR A 89 -38.50 -2.61 -4.84
CA THR A 89 -38.17 -1.18 -4.96
C THR A 89 -37.18 -0.75 -3.87
N LEU A 90 -37.42 -1.13 -2.61
CA LEU A 90 -36.52 -0.84 -1.50
C LEU A 90 -35.14 -1.45 -1.72
N LEU A 91 -35.08 -2.72 -2.14
CA LEU A 91 -33.81 -3.40 -2.43
C LEU A 91 -33.06 -2.73 -3.57
N ALA A 92 -33.75 -2.38 -4.67
CA ALA A 92 -33.15 -1.66 -5.78
C ALA A 92 -32.59 -0.30 -5.33
N GLU A 93 -33.32 0.45 -4.51
CA GLU A 93 -32.83 1.72 -3.97
C GLU A 93 -31.61 1.53 -3.06
N VAL A 94 -31.62 0.54 -2.16
CA VAL A 94 -30.46 0.23 -1.29
C VAL A 94 -29.23 -0.13 -2.13
N ILE A 95 -29.38 -0.99 -3.15
CA ILE A 95 -28.27 -1.36 -4.05
C ILE A 95 -27.76 -0.13 -4.81
N HIS A 96 -28.63 0.73 -5.32
CA HIS A 96 -28.19 1.95 -6.00
C HIS A 96 -27.42 2.88 -5.06
N TRP A 97 -27.89 3.10 -3.83
CA TRP A 97 -27.18 3.93 -2.86
C TRP A 97 -25.87 3.30 -2.40
N ALA A 98 -25.81 1.98 -2.22
CA ALA A 98 -24.57 1.27 -1.95
C ALA A 98 -23.56 1.46 -3.09
N LEU A 99 -24.01 1.34 -4.35
CA LEU A 99 -23.19 1.60 -5.54
C LEU A 99 -22.75 3.07 -5.66
N TYR A 100 -23.58 4.04 -5.24
CA TYR A 100 -23.18 5.46 -5.19
C TYR A 100 -22.06 5.69 -4.17
N GLY A 101 -22.08 5.01 -3.02
CA GLY A 101 -20.94 5.03 -2.10
C GLY A 101 -19.71 4.32 -2.67
N ALA A 102 -19.90 3.18 -3.35
CA ALA A 102 -18.80 2.41 -3.95
C ALA A 102 -17.96 3.23 -4.93
N ILE A 103 -18.62 3.97 -5.83
CA ILE A 103 -17.93 4.77 -6.86
C ILE A 103 -17.14 5.97 -6.29
N ILE A 104 -17.23 6.20 -4.98
CA ILE A 104 -16.43 7.19 -4.25
C ILE A 104 -15.41 6.50 -3.34
N VAL A 105 -15.87 5.64 -2.43
CA VAL A 105 -15.02 5.02 -1.38
C VAL A 105 -13.91 4.15 -1.99
N MET A 106 -14.22 3.34 -3.01
CA MET A 106 -13.26 2.43 -3.63
C MET A 106 -12.10 3.16 -4.33
N PRO A 107 -12.34 4.07 -5.30
CA PRO A 107 -11.23 4.76 -5.95
C PRO A 107 -10.54 5.77 -5.04
N LEU A 108 -11.25 6.40 -4.08
CA LEU A 108 -10.63 7.32 -3.14
C LEU A 108 -9.67 6.60 -2.19
N SER A 109 -10.06 5.44 -1.65
CA SER A 109 -9.15 4.61 -0.83
C SER A 109 -7.93 4.18 -1.63
N GLY A 110 -8.09 3.76 -2.89
CA GLY A 110 -6.97 3.44 -3.78
C GLY A 110 -6.01 4.61 -4.02
N TRP A 111 -6.55 5.83 -4.18
CA TRP A 111 -5.72 7.03 -4.34
C TRP A 111 -5.04 7.46 -3.05
N VAL A 112 -5.66 7.22 -1.88
CA VAL A 112 -5.01 7.42 -0.56
C VAL A 112 -3.84 6.45 -0.39
N ILE A 113 -3.96 5.18 -0.79
CA ILE A 113 -2.84 4.22 -0.79
C ILE A 113 -1.67 4.81 -1.60
N HIS A 114 -1.93 5.13 -2.87
CA HIS A 114 -0.92 5.70 -3.76
C HIS A 114 -0.31 7.01 -3.23
N SER A 115 -1.11 7.84 -2.55
CA SER A 115 -0.65 9.10 -1.98
C SER A 115 0.14 8.92 -0.67
N SER A 116 -0.06 7.81 0.04
CA SER A 116 0.61 7.50 1.32
C SER A 116 1.92 6.74 1.13
N GLU A 117 2.08 6.09 -0.03
CA GLU A 117 3.32 5.42 -0.44
C GLU A 117 4.17 6.35 -1.31
N ILE A 118 5.48 6.15 -1.35
CA ILE A 118 6.29 6.79 -2.39
C ILE A 118 6.09 5.97 -3.68
N GLY A 119 6.03 6.62 -4.84
CA GLY A 119 5.96 6.14 -6.23
C GLY A 119 5.69 4.67 -6.65
N PHE A 120 4.75 3.91 -6.11
CA PHE A 120 4.34 2.65 -6.75
C PHE A 120 3.53 2.95 -8.02
N ALA A 121 3.86 2.35 -9.18
CA ALA A 121 3.11 2.35 -10.46
C ALA A 121 2.32 3.65 -10.77
N PRO A 122 2.83 4.55 -11.63
CA PRO A 122 2.28 5.90 -11.78
C PRO A 122 0.86 5.90 -12.36
N ILE A 123 0.07 6.90 -11.97
CA ILE A 123 -1.19 7.24 -12.63
C ILE A 123 -0.84 7.91 -13.97
N LEU A 124 -1.33 7.34 -15.06
CA LEU A 124 -1.01 7.72 -16.44
C LEU A 124 -1.81 8.95 -16.88
N TRP A 125 -1.52 10.09 -16.27
CA TRP A 125 -2.16 11.37 -16.57
C TRP A 125 -1.17 12.53 -16.38
N PRO A 126 -1.42 13.72 -16.96
CA PRO A 126 -0.51 14.85 -16.85
C PRO A 126 -0.65 15.65 -15.54
N PHE A 127 -1.50 15.20 -14.60
CA PHE A 127 -1.78 15.90 -13.35
C PHE A 127 -0.93 15.38 -12.19
N GLY A 128 -1.05 16.03 -11.03
CA GLY A 128 -0.39 15.60 -9.79
C GLY A 128 -0.76 14.16 -9.42
N GLN A 129 0.22 13.39 -8.95
CA GLN A 129 0.04 11.99 -8.59
C GLN A 129 -0.64 11.83 -7.22
N ASN A 130 -0.35 12.71 -6.28
CA ASN A 130 -0.80 12.60 -4.89
C ASN A 130 -1.98 13.52 -4.59
N LEU A 131 -2.85 13.06 -3.68
CA LEU A 131 -3.83 13.91 -3.01
C LEU A 131 -3.12 14.94 -2.12
N PRO A 132 -3.56 16.21 -2.11
CA PRO A 132 -3.00 17.20 -1.20
C PRO A 132 -3.26 16.80 0.25
N PHE A 133 -2.31 17.12 1.14
CA PHE A 133 -2.40 16.88 2.59
C PHE A 133 -2.40 15.41 3.04
N VAL A 134 -2.24 14.45 2.12
CA VAL A 134 -1.99 13.05 2.49
C VAL A 134 -0.52 12.88 2.83
N VAL A 135 -0.23 12.47 4.06
CA VAL A 135 1.13 12.21 4.55
C VAL A 135 1.65 10.87 4.05
N LYS A 136 2.96 10.77 3.87
CA LYS A 136 3.61 9.47 3.64
C LYS A 136 3.59 8.67 4.94
N SER A 137 2.96 7.50 4.92
CA SER A 137 2.77 6.65 6.10
C SER A 137 2.34 5.25 5.70
N GLU A 138 3.14 4.26 6.09
CA GLU A 138 2.82 2.84 5.89
C GLU A 138 1.51 2.45 6.59
N ALA A 139 1.32 2.91 7.84
CA ALA A 139 0.10 2.64 8.59
C ALA A 139 -1.16 3.18 7.87
N LEU A 140 -1.05 4.35 7.24
CA LEU A 140 -2.14 4.93 6.45
C LEU A 140 -2.38 4.14 5.16
N ALA A 141 -1.30 3.75 4.46
CA ALA A 141 -1.37 2.92 3.26
C ALA A 141 -2.05 1.57 3.55
N HIS A 142 -1.66 0.87 4.61
CA HIS A 142 -2.25 -0.40 5.04
C HIS A 142 -3.74 -0.25 5.40
N THR A 143 -4.10 0.80 6.14
CA THR A 143 -5.50 1.06 6.51
C THR A 143 -6.34 1.35 5.26
N ALA A 144 -5.84 2.18 4.35
CA ALA A 144 -6.52 2.46 3.08
C ALA A 144 -6.62 1.21 2.19
N GLY A 145 -5.58 0.35 2.20
CA GLY A 145 -5.58 -0.97 1.56
C GLY A 145 -6.69 -1.88 2.08
N ALA A 146 -6.88 -1.93 3.39
CA ALA A 146 -7.98 -2.69 4.00
C ALA A 146 -9.35 -2.15 3.58
N VAL A 147 -9.54 -0.82 3.57
CA VAL A 147 -10.77 -0.20 3.05
C VAL A 147 -10.99 -0.58 1.59
N HIS A 148 -9.95 -0.52 0.76
CA HIS A 148 -10.02 -0.84 -0.66
C HIS A 148 -10.39 -2.31 -0.91
N GLY A 149 -9.73 -3.25 -0.22
CA GLY A 149 -10.03 -4.68 -0.32
C GLY A 149 -11.45 -5.04 0.15
N LEU A 150 -11.91 -4.51 1.28
CA LEU A 150 -13.27 -4.73 1.76
C LEU A 150 -14.32 -4.09 0.85
N SER A 151 -14.01 -2.91 0.29
CA SER A 151 -14.86 -2.23 -0.69
C SER A 151 -15.03 -3.09 -1.95
N ALA A 152 -13.98 -3.80 -2.40
CA ALA A 152 -14.07 -4.71 -3.54
C ALA A 152 -15.10 -5.82 -3.31
N LEU A 153 -15.14 -6.45 -2.13
CA LEU A 153 -16.14 -7.47 -1.79
C LEU A 153 -17.57 -6.92 -1.87
N VAL A 154 -17.80 -5.73 -1.30
CA VAL A 154 -19.11 -5.06 -1.36
C VAL A 154 -19.48 -4.74 -2.81
N ILE A 155 -18.52 -4.31 -3.63
CA ILE A 155 -18.74 -4.03 -5.06
C ILE A 155 -19.08 -5.29 -5.83
N TYR A 156 -18.37 -6.40 -5.65
CA TYR A 156 -18.71 -7.66 -6.33
C TYR A 156 -20.15 -8.08 -6.05
N LEU A 157 -20.54 -8.05 -4.78
CA LEU A 157 -21.91 -8.38 -4.38
C LEU A 157 -22.94 -7.42 -4.98
N THR A 158 -22.72 -6.10 -4.82
CA THR A 158 -23.71 -5.09 -5.23
C THR A 158 -23.82 -4.95 -6.74
N VAL A 159 -22.72 -5.02 -7.49
CA VAL A 159 -22.70 -5.07 -8.96
C VAL A 159 -23.37 -6.35 -9.44
N GLY A 160 -23.05 -7.50 -8.84
CA GLY A 160 -23.68 -8.77 -9.15
C GLY A 160 -25.21 -8.74 -8.99
N LEU A 161 -25.68 -8.26 -7.83
CA LEU A 161 -27.11 -8.08 -7.55
C LEU A 161 -27.77 -7.07 -8.49
N HIS A 162 -27.08 -5.98 -8.82
CA HIS A 162 -27.58 -4.97 -9.76
C HIS A 162 -27.77 -5.55 -11.17
N ILE A 163 -26.77 -6.26 -11.69
CA ILE A 163 -26.84 -6.93 -13.00
C ILE A 163 -27.91 -8.02 -12.98
N ALA A 164 -27.95 -8.85 -11.94
CA ALA A 164 -28.96 -9.90 -11.80
C ALA A 164 -30.39 -9.33 -11.78
N GLY A 165 -30.62 -8.23 -11.06
CA GLY A 165 -31.90 -7.51 -11.07
C GLY A 165 -32.26 -6.98 -12.46
N ALA A 166 -31.31 -6.33 -13.15
CA ALA A 166 -31.54 -5.84 -14.51
C ALA A 166 -31.86 -6.97 -15.51
N LEU A 167 -31.16 -8.11 -15.41
CA LEU A 167 -31.37 -9.28 -16.25
C LEU A 167 -32.70 -9.97 -15.94
N LYS A 168 -33.06 -10.12 -14.67
CA LYS A 168 -34.38 -10.58 -14.22
C LYS A 168 -35.45 -9.77 -14.96
N HIS A 169 -35.47 -8.45 -14.76
CA HIS A 169 -36.44 -7.57 -15.41
C HIS A 169 -36.42 -7.61 -16.95
N ALA A 170 -35.27 -7.83 -17.57
CA ALA A 170 -35.15 -7.90 -19.01
C ALA A 170 -35.65 -9.23 -19.60
N VAL A 171 -35.42 -10.35 -18.92
CA VAL A 171 -35.62 -11.71 -19.46
C VAL A 171 -36.89 -12.36 -18.92
N ILE A 172 -37.16 -12.20 -17.61
CA ILE A 172 -38.28 -12.82 -16.91
C ILE A 172 -39.50 -11.90 -16.98
N GLU A 173 -39.42 -10.70 -16.40
CA GLU A 173 -40.56 -9.77 -16.34
C GLU A 173 -40.83 -9.05 -17.67
N ARG A 174 -39.79 -8.82 -18.47
CA ARG A 174 -39.85 -8.11 -19.76
C ARG A 174 -40.56 -6.75 -19.68
N ASP A 175 -40.39 -6.05 -18.56
CA ASP A 175 -41.16 -4.84 -18.21
C ASP A 175 -40.49 -3.52 -18.66
N GLY A 176 -39.34 -3.62 -19.31
CA GLY A 176 -38.63 -2.48 -19.88
C GLY A 176 -37.73 -1.72 -18.90
N VAL A 177 -37.52 -2.18 -17.65
CA VAL A 177 -36.57 -1.55 -16.71
C VAL A 177 -35.20 -1.30 -17.36
N LEU A 178 -34.61 -2.31 -17.99
CA LEU A 178 -33.32 -2.17 -18.69
C LEU A 178 -33.40 -1.22 -19.89
N ALA A 179 -34.52 -1.22 -20.62
CA ALA A 179 -34.72 -0.36 -21.79
C ALA A 179 -34.71 1.14 -21.43
N ARG A 180 -35.03 1.49 -20.18
CA ARG A 180 -34.92 2.85 -19.64
C ARG A 180 -33.47 3.33 -19.64
N MET A 181 -32.53 2.50 -19.23
CA MET A 181 -31.11 2.86 -19.22
C MET A 181 -30.41 2.67 -20.56
N LEU A 182 -30.84 1.72 -21.39
CA LEU A 182 -30.27 1.56 -22.74
C LEU A 182 -30.72 2.67 -23.69
N ARG A 183 -32.05 2.81 -23.88
CA ARG A 183 -32.62 3.65 -24.95
C ARG A 183 -33.36 4.88 -24.42
N GLY A 184 -33.47 5.02 -23.10
CA GLY A 184 -34.27 6.08 -22.50
C GLY A 184 -35.75 5.82 -22.78
N ARG A 185 -36.23 4.59 -22.62
CA ARG A 185 -37.67 4.31 -22.72
C ARG A 185 -38.39 4.98 -21.55
N ASP A 186 -39.57 5.54 -21.80
CA ASP A 186 -40.45 6.04 -20.74
C ASP A 186 -40.90 4.89 -19.83
N ALA A 187 -41.12 5.21 -18.56
CA ALA A 187 -41.48 4.24 -17.54
C ALA A 187 -42.38 4.86 -16.46
N GLY A 188 -43.26 4.02 -15.92
CA GLY A 188 -44.22 4.37 -14.88
C GLY A 188 -45.31 5.33 -15.35
N THR A 189 -46.25 5.60 -14.47
CA THR A 189 -47.31 6.61 -14.63
C THR A 189 -46.87 7.90 -13.92
N PRO A 190 -46.94 9.07 -14.59
CA PRO A 190 -46.64 10.35 -13.95
C PRO A 190 -47.46 10.53 -12.67
N GLY A 191 -46.80 10.83 -11.55
CA GLY A 191 -47.46 11.05 -10.25
C GLY A 191 -47.50 9.85 -9.31
N GLU A 192 -47.28 8.62 -9.79
CA GLU A 192 -47.12 7.44 -8.93
C GLU A 192 -45.68 7.37 -8.37
N ARG A 193 -45.46 8.08 -7.25
CA ARG A 193 -44.23 7.91 -6.46
C ARG A 193 -44.40 6.74 -5.49
N ALA A 194 -43.33 5.96 -5.30
CA ALA A 194 -43.28 4.96 -4.24
C ALA A 194 -43.50 5.66 -2.88
N THR A 195 -44.36 5.09 -2.04
CA THR A 195 -44.70 5.58 -0.69
C THR A 195 -43.68 5.15 0.38
N THR A 196 -42.57 4.54 -0.03
CA THR A 196 -41.48 4.14 0.87
C THR A 196 -40.77 5.38 1.43
N SER A 197 -40.35 5.31 2.70
CA SER A 197 -39.59 6.39 3.32
C SER A 197 -38.31 6.65 2.53
N HIS A 198 -38.20 7.83 1.92
CA HIS A 198 -37.06 8.24 1.10
C HIS A 198 -35.72 8.24 1.85
N ALA A 199 -35.73 8.19 3.19
CA ALA A 199 -34.55 8.23 4.04
C ALA A 199 -33.94 6.84 4.33
N VAL A 200 -34.70 5.75 4.19
CA VAL A 200 -34.23 4.41 4.58
C VAL A 200 -33.10 3.91 3.68
N PRO A 201 -33.22 3.91 2.34
CA PRO A 201 -32.13 3.42 1.47
C PRO A 201 -30.78 4.13 1.67
N PRO A 202 -30.70 5.49 1.70
CA PRO A 202 -29.43 6.15 1.91
C PRO A 202 -28.87 5.91 3.32
N LEU A 203 -29.72 5.78 4.35
CA LEU A 203 -29.27 5.45 5.71
C LEU A 203 -28.64 4.05 5.77
N VAL A 204 -29.27 3.05 5.13
CA VAL A 204 -28.72 1.68 5.08
C VAL A 204 -27.37 1.67 4.36
N ALA A 205 -27.26 2.38 3.24
CA ALA A 205 -25.98 2.49 2.52
C ALA A 205 -24.93 3.24 3.36
N LEU A 206 -25.31 4.29 4.09
CA LEU A 206 -24.40 5.01 4.98
C LEU A 206 -23.88 4.11 6.10
N VAL A 207 -24.77 3.34 6.76
CA VAL A 207 -24.39 2.38 7.79
C VAL A 207 -23.48 1.29 7.22
N LEU A 208 -23.77 0.78 6.02
CA LEU A 208 -22.91 -0.18 5.32
C LEU A 208 -21.49 0.37 5.12
N TRP A 209 -21.36 1.56 4.53
CA TRP A 209 -20.05 2.15 4.26
C TRP A 209 -19.32 2.58 5.54
N ALA A 210 -20.04 3.10 6.53
CA ALA A 210 -19.48 3.37 7.86
C ALA A 210 -19.00 2.09 8.55
N GLY A 211 -19.71 0.97 8.39
CA GLY A 211 -19.31 -0.34 8.87
C GLY A 211 -18.06 -0.86 8.18
N VAL A 212 -17.98 -0.76 6.85
CA VAL A 212 -16.80 -1.15 6.06
C VAL A 212 -15.56 -0.35 6.49
N ILE A 213 -15.68 0.97 6.55
CA ILE A 213 -14.58 1.86 6.93
C ILE A 213 -14.22 1.65 8.41
N GLY A 214 -15.22 1.59 9.29
CA GLY A 214 -15.02 1.37 10.72
C GLY A 214 -14.35 0.03 11.02
N PHE A 215 -14.73 -1.04 10.32
CA PHE A 215 -14.07 -2.34 10.45
C PHE A 215 -12.64 -2.31 9.89
N ALA A 216 -12.37 -1.62 8.80
CA ALA A 216 -11.00 -1.47 8.30
C ALA A 216 -10.08 -0.70 9.27
N VAL A 217 -10.63 0.30 9.96
CA VAL A 217 -9.87 1.18 10.87
C VAL A 217 -9.71 0.57 12.27
N PHE A 218 -10.78 0.00 12.82
CA PHE A 218 -10.87 -0.45 14.22
C PHE A 218 -11.05 -1.95 14.38
N GLY A 219 -11.33 -2.67 13.29
CA GLY A 219 -11.52 -4.11 13.34
C GLY A 219 -10.24 -4.87 13.67
N PRO A 220 -10.37 -6.14 14.07
CA PRO A 220 -9.22 -7.00 14.23
C PRO A 220 -8.49 -7.09 12.89
N LYS A 221 -7.26 -6.59 12.86
CA LYS A 221 -6.38 -6.82 11.73
C LYS A 221 -6.13 -8.32 11.68
N PRO A 222 -6.20 -8.98 10.50
CA PRO A 222 -5.72 -10.36 10.39
C PRO A 222 -4.34 -10.43 11.05
N PRO A 223 -3.99 -11.55 11.72
CA PRO A 223 -2.67 -11.66 12.32
C PRO A 223 -1.68 -11.37 11.20
N MET A 224 -1.05 -10.20 11.33
CA MET A 224 0.16 -9.88 10.64
C MET A 224 1.04 -11.13 10.78
N PRO A 225 1.72 -11.60 9.73
CA PRO A 225 2.89 -12.43 9.95
C PRO A 225 3.69 -11.75 11.08
N GLU A 226 4.14 -12.47 12.11
CA GLU A 226 4.70 -11.87 13.34
C GLU A 226 5.69 -10.71 13.08
N ALA A 227 6.33 -10.69 11.91
CA ALA A 227 7.10 -9.61 11.32
C ALA A 227 6.42 -8.21 11.27
N GLU A 228 5.14 -8.09 10.90
CA GLU A 228 4.45 -6.78 10.77
C GLU A 228 3.92 -6.26 12.13
N ALA A 229 3.66 -7.13 13.12
CA ALA A 229 3.18 -6.69 14.44
C ALA A 229 4.23 -5.93 15.26
N ALA A 230 5.51 -6.02 14.87
CA ALA A 230 6.63 -5.27 15.45
C ALA A 230 6.68 -3.79 15.00
N GLN A 231 5.68 -3.28 14.28
CA GLN A 231 5.64 -1.95 13.66
C GLN A 231 5.27 -0.77 14.59
N MET A 232 5.34 -0.92 15.92
CA MET A 232 5.34 0.25 16.82
C MET A 232 6.76 0.82 16.97
N PRO A 233 6.94 2.12 17.30
CA PRO A 233 8.23 2.69 17.65
C PRO A 233 8.59 2.20 19.06
N ALA A 234 8.96 0.94 19.17
CA ALA A 234 9.72 0.44 20.29
C ALA A 234 11.08 0.06 19.70
N SER A 235 12.13 0.65 20.23
CA SER A 235 13.45 0.12 20.06
C SER A 235 13.44 -1.35 20.48
N ALA A 236 13.81 -2.22 19.55
CA ALA A 236 14.03 -3.61 19.90
C ALA A 236 15.32 -3.67 20.75
N PRO A 237 15.33 -4.38 21.88
CA PRO A 237 16.58 -4.66 22.57
C PRO A 237 17.53 -5.34 21.59
N VAL A 238 18.71 -4.76 21.39
CA VAL A 238 19.77 -5.39 20.60
C VAL A 238 20.21 -6.63 21.38
N GLU A 239 20.22 -7.80 20.74
CA GLU A 239 20.72 -9.01 21.39
C GLU A 239 22.20 -8.81 21.77
N THR A 240 22.56 -9.23 22.98
CA THR A 240 23.93 -9.08 23.46
C THR A 240 24.85 -9.95 22.61
N ALA A 241 25.68 -9.30 21.79
CA ALA A 241 26.71 -9.98 21.01
C ALA A 241 27.71 -10.68 21.94
N ALA A 242 28.40 -11.70 21.43
CA ALA A 242 29.56 -12.25 22.12
C ALA A 242 30.60 -11.14 22.35
N VAL A 243 31.14 -11.07 23.57
CA VAL A 243 32.18 -10.09 23.93
C VAL A 243 33.38 -10.26 23.01
N PRO A 244 33.81 -9.21 22.28
CA PRO A 244 35.01 -9.32 21.45
C PRO A 244 36.21 -9.65 22.33
N THR A 245 37.05 -10.58 21.89
CA THR A 245 38.38 -10.75 22.50
C THR A 245 39.27 -9.63 21.95
N SER A 246 39.40 -8.54 22.69
CA SER A 246 40.18 -7.37 22.29
C SER A 246 40.87 -6.75 23.51
N ASP A 247 42.05 -6.19 23.29
CA ASP A 247 42.75 -5.36 24.28
C ASP A 247 42.19 -3.92 24.31
N LEU A 248 41.29 -3.58 23.39
CA LEU A 248 40.61 -2.29 23.34
C LEU A 248 39.39 -2.25 24.27
N PRO A 249 38.94 -1.05 24.67
CA PRO A 249 37.71 -0.90 25.44
C PRO A 249 36.50 -1.46 24.70
N ILE A 250 35.73 -2.29 25.41
CA ILE A 250 34.53 -2.94 24.85
C ILE A 250 33.32 -2.03 25.02
N TRP A 251 32.50 -1.93 23.98
CA TRP A 251 31.25 -1.18 23.99
C TRP A 251 30.06 -2.11 23.75
N THR A 252 29.06 -2.04 24.63
CA THR A 252 27.85 -2.85 24.55
C THR A 252 26.69 -1.99 24.09
N VAL A 253 26.08 -2.36 22.96
CA VAL A 253 24.90 -1.69 22.43
C VAL A 253 23.73 -1.85 23.40
N GLN A 254 23.08 -0.73 23.73
CA GLN A 254 21.90 -0.68 24.59
C GLN A 254 20.61 -0.63 23.78
N ASP A 255 20.63 0.17 22.71
CA ASP A 255 19.48 0.48 21.87
C ASP A 255 19.97 0.80 20.46
N GLY A 256 19.19 0.47 19.43
CA GLY A 256 19.50 0.91 18.07
C GLY A 256 18.51 0.46 17.01
N SER A 257 18.75 0.96 15.80
CA SER A 257 17.98 0.67 14.59
C SER A 257 18.90 0.35 13.42
N LEU A 258 18.54 -0.66 12.63
CA LEU A 258 19.16 -0.96 11.34
C LEU A 258 18.08 -0.94 10.26
N GLY A 259 18.01 0.16 9.52
CA GLY A 259 17.03 0.41 8.47
C GLY A 259 17.61 0.19 7.08
N ILE A 260 16.74 -0.13 6.12
CA ILE A 260 17.04 -0.14 4.70
C ILE A 260 15.96 0.59 3.91
N ALA A 261 16.32 1.17 2.78
CA ALA A 261 15.38 1.74 1.83
C ALA A 261 15.75 1.37 0.39
N VAL A 262 14.77 1.01 -0.42
CA VAL A 262 14.95 0.66 -1.84
C VAL A 262 13.82 1.23 -2.68
N MET A 263 14.11 1.51 -3.95
CA MET A 263 13.07 1.91 -4.91
C MET A 263 12.37 0.68 -5.50
N GLN A 264 11.05 0.69 -5.64
CA GLN A 264 10.29 -0.39 -6.28
C GLN A 264 9.17 0.18 -7.14
N MET A 265 9.23 -0.05 -8.45
CA MET A 265 8.27 0.49 -9.42
C MET A 265 8.12 2.02 -9.38
N GLY A 266 9.18 2.71 -8.91
CA GLY A 266 9.20 4.15 -8.63
C GLY A 266 8.99 4.53 -7.16
N ALA A 267 8.75 3.55 -6.27
CA ALA A 267 8.37 3.72 -4.86
C ALA A 267 9.54 3.60 -3.91
N GLY A 268 9.78 4.58 -3.04
CA GLY A 268 10.59 4.32 -1.85
C GLY A 268 9.85 3.36 -0.92
N VAL A 269 10.43 2.19 -0.69
CA VAL A 269 9.99 1.24 0.32
C VAL A 269 11.06 1.18 1.40
N GLU A 270 10.65 1.45 2.62
CA GLU A 270 11.51 1.43 3.80
C GLU A 270 11.27 0.17 4.62
N GLY A 271 12.32 -0.27 5.28
CA GLY A 271 12.36 -1.51 6.02
C GLY A 271 13.41 -1.49 7.10
N ARG A 272 13.46 -2.56 7.89
CA ARG A 272 14.44 -2.72 8.96
C ARG A 272 14.63 -4.19 9.33
N PHE A 273 15.74 -4.46 10.00
CA PHE A 273 16.00 -5.72 10.68
C PHE A 273 15.71 -5.53 12.17
N ALA A 274 14.77 -6.30 12.70
CA ALA A 274 14.42 -6.22 14.12
C ALA A 274 15.48 -6.87 15.02
N THR A 275 16.21 -7.87 14.50
CA THR A 275 17.19 -8.65 15.25
C THR A 275 18.57 -8.51 14.63
N TRP A 276 19.48 -7.90 15.37
CA TRP A 276 20.91 -7.81 15.05
C TRP A 276 21.70 -7.64 16.35
N SER A 277 23.00 -7.86 16.27
CA SER A 277 23.92 -7.68 17.39
C SER A 277 25.25 -7.12 16.89
N ALA A 278 25.96 -6.37 17.73
CA ALA A 278 27.26 -5.81 17.40
C ALA A 278 28.26 -6.03 18.54
N ALA A 279 29.43 -6.56 18.19
CA ALA A 279 30.61 -6.66 19.02
C ALA A 279 31.53 -5.49 18.66
N ILE A 280 31.70 -4.54 19.59
CA ILE A 280 32.42 -3.28 19.34
C ILE A 280 33.59 -3.18 20.32
N ALA A 281 34.79 -2.95 19.78
CA ALA A 281 35.99 -2.66 20.55
C ALA A 281 36.61 -1.37 20.01
N TYR A 282 36.64 -0.29 20.80
CA TYR A 282 36.99 1.04 20.32
C TYR A 282 37.70 1.87 21.39
N ASP A 283 38.79 2.52 20.98
CA ASP A 283 39.56 3.47 21.79
C ASP A 283 39.23 4.92 21.38
N PRO A 284 38.52 5.68 22.23
CA PRO A 284 38.21 7.09 22.00
C PRO A 284 39.43 8.01 21.84
N ASP A 285 40.55 7.69 22.49
CA ASP A 285 41.73 8.55 22.51
C ASP A 285 42.52 8.37 21.20
N ALA A 286 42.71 7.12 20.78
CA ALA A 286 43.33 6.80 19.50
C ALA A 286 42.40 7.08 18.29
N GLY A 287 41.08 7.08 18.50
CA GLY A 287 40.10 7.22 17.43
C GLY A 287 40.05 5.99 16.50
N THR A 288 40.46 4.83 17.00
CA THR A 288 40.54 3.58 16.24
C THR A 288 39.85 2.44 16.99
N GLY A 289 39.38 1.45 16.23
CA GLY A 289 38.74 0.27 16.81
C GLY A 289 38.38 -0.76 15.75
N GLU A 290 37.56 -1.71 16.14
CA GLU A 290 37.01 -2.76 15.29
C GLU A 290 35.56 -3.04 15.66
N VAL A 291 34.78 -3.44 14.66
CA VAL A 291 33.39 -3.86 14.85
C VAL A 291 33.12 -5.14 14.09
N SER A 292 32.29 -5.99 14.68
CA SER A 292 31.65 -7.12 14.01
C SER A 292 30.16 -7.10 14.32
N VAL A 293 29.33 -7.07 13.28
CA VAL A 293 27.87 -7.03 13.34
C VAL A 293 27.33 -8.33 12.77
N THR A 294 26.38 -8.94 13.46
CA THR A 294 25.59 -10.08 12.96
C THR A 294 24.13 -9.63 12.82
N ILE A 295 23.55 -9.83 11.65
CA ILE A 295 22.19 -9.42 11.31
C ILE A 295 21.39 -10.70 11.05
N ASP A 296 20.26 -10.87 11.73
CA ASP A 296 19.30 -11.92 11.42
C ASP A 296 18.40 -11.43 10.28
N THR A 297 18.59 -12.01 9.09
CA THR A 297 17.86 -11.60 7.88
C THR A 297 16.40 -12.04 7.90
N THR A 298 16.04 -13.03 8.74
CA THR A 298 14.65 -13.49 8.91
C THR A 298 13.81 -12.44 9.62
N SER A 299 14.44 -11.53 10.35
CA SER A 299 13.81 -10.40 11.04
C SER A 299 13.49 -9.21 10.12
N LEU A 300 13.75 -9.33 8.81
CA LEU A 300 13.49 -8.26 7.83
C LEU A 300 12.01 -7.91 7.74
N THR A 301 11.73 -6.62 7.79
CA THR A 301 10.48 -5.99 7.34
C THR A 301 10.80 -4.98 6.24
N LEU A 302 9.98 -4.92 5.19
CA LEU A 302 10.15 -4.01 4.04
C LEU A 302 8.77 -3.69 3.43
N GLY A 303 7.87 -3.17 4.27
CA GLY A 303 6.48 -2.88 3.92
C GLY A 303 5.74 -4.04 3.24
N SER A 304 4.92 -3.70 2.25
CA SER A 304 4.09 -4.66 1.50
C SER A 304 4.88 -5.69 0.67
N VAL A 305 6.21 -5.53 0.55
CA VAL A 305 7.07 -6.44 -0.22
C VAL A 305 8.02 -7.25 0.64
N THR A 306 7.82 -7.26 1.95
CA THR A 306 8.58 -8.09 2.91
C THR A 306 8.70 -9.55 2.43
N ALA A 307 7.59 -10.19 2.09
CA ALA A 307 7.60 -11.59 1.65
C ALA A 307 8.39 -11.82 0.35
N GLN A 308 8.35 -10.84 -0.57
CA GLN A 308 9.13 -10.89 -1.81
C GLN A 308 10.63 -10.75 -1.51
N ALA A 309 10.99 -9.79 -0.65
CA ALA A 309 12.38 -9.54 -0.26
C ALA A 309 12.99 -10.71 0.52
N GLN A 310 12.22 -11.40 1.37
CA GLN A 310 12.68 -12.58 2.09
C GLN A 310 12.86 -13.82 1.19
N GLY A 311 12.29 -13.80 -0.01
CA GLY A 311 12.28 -14.91 -0.95
C GLY A 311 13.62 -15.16 -1.68
N PRO A 312 13.69 -16.23 -2.50
CA PRO A 312 14.94 -16.73 -3.09
C PRO A 312 15.67 -15.75 -4.02
N GLU A 313 14.94 -14.83 -4.64
CA GLU A 313 15.52 -13.83 -5.56
C GLU A 313 16.32 -12.74 -4.84
N PHE A 314 16.09 -12.52 -3.55
CA PHE A 314 16.70 -11.44 -2.78
C PHE A 314 17.46 -12.00 -1.57
N PHE A 315 16.92 -11.86 -0.35
CA PHE A 315 17.63 -12.28 0.86
C PHE A 315 17.71 -13.81 1.01
N ASN A 316 16.79 -14.55 0.40
CA ASN A 316 16.70 -16.02 0.50
C ASN A 316 16.90 -16.49 1.96
N THR A 317 16.10 -15.90 2.85
CA THR A 317 16.24 -16.04 4.32
C THR A 317 16.15 -17.49 4.80
N ALA A 318 15.49 -18.35 4.02
CA ALA A 318 15.46 -19.80 4.25
C ALA A 318 16.84 -20.48 4.13
N THR A 319 17.72 -19.95 3.28
CA THR A 319 19.10 -20.45 3.10
C THR A 319 20.11 -19.62 3.89
N TYR A 320 19.94 -18.29 3.89
CA TYR A 320 20.86 -17.34 4.48
C TYR A 320 20.19 -16.56 5.62
N ALA A 321 19.97 -17.22 6.76
CA ALA A 321 19.32 -16.61 7.92
C ALA A 321 20.16 -15.51 8.60
N SER A 322 21.45 -15.41 8.27
CA SER A 322 22.36 -14.43 8.84
C SER A 322 23.20 -13.72 7.79
N ALA A 323 23.45 -12.43 8.01
CA ALA A 323 24.46 -11.62 7.34
C ALA A 323 25.44 -11.04 8.36
N THR A 324 26.66 -10.72 7.92
CA THR A 324 27.71 -10.19 8.81
C THR A 324 28.42 -9.00 8.20
N PHE A 325 28.64 -7.95 8.98
CA PHE A 325 29.48 -6.82 8.60
C PHE A 325 30.64 -6.67 9.59
N ALA A 326 31.88 -6.61 9.11
CA ALA A 326 33.03 -6.46 10.00
C ALA A 326 34.11 -5.59 9.38
N GLY A 327 34.78 -4.78 10.20
CA GLY A 327 35.87 -3.94 9.74
C GLY A 327 36.48 -3.04 10.81
N PRO A 328 37.62 -2.40 10.49
CA PRO A 328 38.24 -1.40 11.34
C PRO A 328 37.42 -0.11 11.39
N ILE A 329 37.32 0.48 12.57
CA ILE A 329 36.80 1.81 12.84
C ILE A 329 37.96 2.80 12.80
N THR A 330 37.79 3.91 12.10
CA THR A 330 38.77 5.01 12.05
C THR A 330 38.09 6.36 12.12
N ARG A 331 38.56 7.25 13.01
CA ARG A 331 38.14 8.66 13.04
C ARG A 331 38.65 9.40 11.81
N THR A 332 37.77 10.12 11.12
CA THR A 332 38.07 10.89 9.93
C THR A 332 38.22 12.37 10.29
N GLY A 333 39.44 12.76 10.66
CA GLY A 333 39.76 14.13 11.06
C GLY A 333 39.65 14.37 12.57
N ALA A 334 39.47 15.64 12.97
CA ALA A 334 39.46 16.05 14.38
C ALA A 334 38.04 16.12 15.00
N GLY A 335 37.01 15.79 14.22
CA GLY A 335 35.59 15.94 14.59
C GLY A 335 34.92 14.63 15.00
N PRO A 336 33.57 14.60 15.04
CA PRO A 336 32.78 13.42 15.38
C PRO A 336 32.75 12.38 14.25
N ASP A 337 33.32 12.69 13.09
CA ASP A 337 33.23 11.87 11.89
C ASP A 337 34.15 10.64 11.98
N HIS A 338 33.61 9.50 11.61
CA HIS A 338 34.28 8.21 11.60
C HIS A 338 33.85 7.41 10.37
N GLN A 339 34.63 6.39 10.05
CA GLN A 339 34.33 5.44 9.00
C GLN A 339 34.62 4.02 9.47
N VAL A 340 33.79 3.06 9.05
CA VAL A 340 34.12 1.63 9.05
C VAL A 340 34.39 1.19 7.63
N ALA A 341 35.65 0.88 7.31
CA ALA A 341 36.05 0.33 6.01
C ALA A 341 36.01 -1.20 6.07
N GLY A 342 34.81 -1.76 6.07
CA GLY A 342 34.58 -3.18 6.35
C GLY A 342 34.23 -4.03 5.13
N THR A 343 33.84 -5.26 5.42
CA THR A 343 33.27 -6.19 4.45
C THR A 343 31.89 -6.64 4.95
N LEU A 344 30.91 -6.61 4.04
CA LEU A 344 29.57 -7.14 4.26
C LEU A 344 29.48 -8.50 3.56
N THR A 345 29.18 -9.54 4.32
CA THR A 345 28.82 -10.86 3.79
C THR A 345 27.32 -11.04 3.88
N LEU A 346 26.68 -11.17 2.72
CA LEU A 346 25.23 -11.20 2.57
C LEU A 346 24.87 -12.06 1.35
N VAL A 347 23.94 -13.01 1.54
CA VAL A 347 23.52 -13.98 0.50
C VAL A 347 24.71 -14.74 -0.12
N GLY A 348 25.67 -15.11 0.72
CA GLY A 348 26.88 -15.85 0.31
C GLY A 348 27.92 -15.04 -0.47
N GLN A 349 27.69 -13.74 -0.68
CA GLN A 349 28.64 -12.82 -1.32
C GLN A 349 29.29 -11.92 -0.27
N THR A 350 30.60 -11.69 -0.40
CA THR A 350 31.36 -10.78 0.47
C THR A 350 31.83 -9.58 -0.34
N VAL A 351 31.36 -8.39 0.03
CA VAL A 351 31.60 -7.14 -0.70
C VAL A 351 32.20 -6.10 0.25
N PRO A 352 33.26 -5.36 -0.14
CA PRO A 352 33.76 -4.23 0.63
C PRO A 352 32.71 -3.12 0.74
N VAL A 353 32.47 -2.64 1.96
CA VAL A 353 31.49 -1.58 2.26
C VAL A 353 32.13 -0.56 3.20
N ALA A 354 32.02 0.71 2.82
CA ALA A 354 32.38 1.83 3.69
C ALA A 354 31.11 2.37 4.35
N LEU A 355 31.10 2.45 5.67
CA LEU A 355 30.04 3.07 6.46
C LEU A 355 30.60 4.33 7.11
N ASP A 356 30.14 5.49 6.65
CA ASP A 356 30.43 6.77 7.28
C ASP A 356 29.41 7.02 8.40
N PHE A 357 29.90 7.50 9.54
CA PHE A 357 29.06 7.76 10.70
C PHE A 357 29.61 8.89 11.57
N THR A 358 28.72 9.50 12.35
CA THR A 358 29.08 10.42 13.42
C THR A 358 29.01 9.70 14.75
N LEU A 359 29.95 10.00 15.63
CA LEU A 359 30.06 9.45 16.99
C LEU A 359 30.15 10.59 18.00
N ASP A 360 29.18 10.66 18.90
CA ASP A 360 29.20 11.53 20.07
C ASP A 360 29.47 10.71 21.33
N LEU A 361 30.41 11.19 22.16
CA LEU A 361 30.87 10.52 23.37
C LEU A 361 30.61 11.40 24.59
N ALA A 362 29.77 10.90 25.49
CA ALA A 362 29.46 11.53 26.77
C ALA A 362 29.88 10.58 27.90
N GLY A 363 31.15 10.67 28.31
CA GLY A 363 31.74 9.73 29.28
C GLY A 363 31.75 8.30 28.74
N ASP A 364 31.10 7.39 29.44
CA ASP A 364 30.98 5.98 29.05
C ASP A 364 29.77 5.69 28.15
N THR A 365 29.09 6.73 27.64
CA THR A 365 27.97 6.59 26.70
C THR A 365 28.36 7.10 25.31
N ALA A 366 28.11 6.27 24.30
CA ALA A 366 28.31 6.59 22.89
C ALA A 366 26.95 6.68 22.18
N THR A 367 26.77 7.71 21.36
CA THR A 367 25.66 7.82 20.41
C THR A 367 26.21 7.86 19.00
N MET A 368 25.72 6.98 18.13
CA MET A 368 26.20 6.82 16.77
C MET A 368 25.06 6.92 15.77
N THR A 369 25.27 7.66 14.68
CA THR A 369 24.38 7.69 13.51
C THR A 369 25.19 7.60 12.23
N GLY A 370 24.83 6.67 11.35
CA GLY A 370 25.53 6.44 10.09
C GLY A 370 24.58 6.08 8.95
N GLN A 371 25.06 6.31 7.73
CA GLN A 371 24.35 5.93 6.51
C GLN A 371 25.35 5.46 5.47
N THR A 372 24.96 4.46 4.67
CA THR A 372 25.70 4.07 3.47
C THR A 372 24.73 3.67 2.36
N THR A 373 25.26 3.49 1.16
CA THR A 373 24.50 3.02 0.00
C THR A 373 25.18 1.79 -0.58
N LEU A 374 24.39 0.76 -0.83
CA LEU A 374 24.81 -0.51 -1.43
C LEU A 374 24.19 -0.66 -2.82
N ASP A 375 24.85 -1.40 -3.72
CA ASP A 375 24.22 -1.92 -4.92
C ASP A 375 23.82 -3.38 -4.69
N ARG A 376 22.51 -3.67 -4.75
CA ARG A 376 22.01 -5.04 -4.50
C ARG A 376 22.61 -6.09 -5.44
N ARG A 377 23.06 -5.68 -6.63
CA ARG A 377 23.61 -6.56 -7.65
C ARG A 377 24.99 -7.09 -7.28
N ASP A 378 25.75 -6.35 -6.46
CA ASP A 378 27.04 -6.80 -5.94
C ASP A 378 26.90 -8.07 -5.07
N PHE A 379 25.70 -8.28 -4.51
CA PHE A 379 25.34 -9.46 -3.73
C PHE A 379 24.55 -10.50 -4.54
N GLY A 380 24.42 -10.32 -5.86
CA GLY A 380 23.63 -11.20 -6.72
C GLY A 380 22.11 -11.12 -6.50
N MET A 381 21.62 -10.11 -5.79
CA MET A 381 20.20 -10.01 -5.46
C MET A 381 19.38 -9.39 -6.59
N GLY A 382 18.26 -10.05 -6.90
CA GLY A 382 17.27 -9.64 -7.88
C GLY A 382 17.84 -9.64 -9.30
N ALA A 383 18.65 -10.64 -9.65
CA ALA A 383 19.26 -10.75 -10.98
C ALA A 383 18.22 -10.74 -12.12
N GLY A 384 17.02 -11.28 -11.88
CA GLY A 384 15.91 -11.17 -12.83
C GLY A 384 15.32 -9.77 -12.97
N TYR A 385 15.52 -8.88 -11.99
CA TYR A 385 15.03 -7.50 -12.01
C TYR A 385 16.08 -6.57 -12.62
N ALA A 386 16.32 -6.72 -13.92
CA ALA A 386 17.32 -5.96 -14.68
C ALA A 386 16.86 -4.57 -15.14
N ASP A 387 15.62 -4.18 -14.82
CA ASP A 387 15.12 -2.82 -15.02
C ASP A 387 15.00 -2.12 -13.65
N GLU A 388 15.85 -1.12 -13.42
CA GLU A 388 15.87 -0.31 -12.20
C GLU A 388 14.52 0.38 -11.92
N SER A 389 13.72 0.58 -12.97
CA SER A 389 12.38 1.15 -12.87
C SER A 389 11.36 0.19 -12.22
N THR A 390 11.71 -1.09 -12.06
CA THR A 390 10.91 -2.12 -11.37
C THR A 390 11.41 -2.37 -9.95
N VAL A 391 12.72 -2.55 -9.77
CA VAL A 391 13.39 -2.62 -8.45
C VAL A 391 14.73 -1.91 -8.57
N GLY A 392 14.91 -0.86 -7.77
CA GLY A 392 16.10 -0.02 -7.72
C GLY A 392 17.36 -0.83 -7.44
N TYR A 393 18.50 -0.42 -8.00
CA TYR A 393 19.76 -1.07 -7.72
C TYR A 393 20.34 -0.62 -6.39
N THR A 394 20.25 0.68 -6.13
CA THR A 394 20.72 1.30 -4.89
C THR A 394 19.80 0.97 -3.74
N VAL A 395 20.39 0.51 -2.63
CA VAL A 395 19.77 0.33 -1.33
C VAL A 395 20.46 1.25 -0.35
N THR A 396 19.72 2.15 0.28
CA THR A 396 20.23 2.95 1.40
C THR A 396 20.16 2.11 2.66
N VAL A 397 21.20 2.19 3.49
CA VAL A 397 21.26 1.54 4.80
C VAL A 397 21.48 2.63 5.85
N ASP A 398 20.58 2.70 6.81
CA ASP A 398 20.61 3.67 7.91
C ASP A 398 20.83 2.93 9.23
N VAL A 399 21.75 3.44 10.05
CA VAL A 399 22.04 2.88 11.37
C VAL A 399 22.06 3.98 12.42
N SER A 400 21.42 3.70 13.55
CA SER A 400 21.56 4.51 14.75
C SER A 400 21.67 3.62 15.96
N LEU A 401 22.53 3.94 16.92
CA LEU A 401 22.64 3.17 18.15
C LEU A 401 23.16 4.02 19.31
N THR A 402 22.87 3.52 20.51
CA THR A 402 23.54 3.94 21.74
C THR A 402 24.29 2.75 22.32
N ALA A 403 25.50 2.99 22.84
CA ALA A 403 26.31 1.96 23.47
C ALA A 403 26.92 2.48 24.76
N THR A 404 27.17 1.59 25.71
CA THR A 404 27.88 1.89 26.95
C THR A 404 29.19 1.14 27.01
N ARG A 405 30.23 1.80 27.50
CA ARG A 405 31.53 1.17 27.74
C ARG A 405 31.40 0.14 28.86
N ALA A 406 31.96 -1.06 28.66
CA ALA A 406 32.09 -2.05 29.71
C ALA A 406 33.04 -1.51 30.81
N PRO A 407 32.75 -1.77 32.09
CA PRO A 407 33.53 -1.28 33.22
C PRO A 407 34.95 -1.86 33.32
#